data_AF-A0A9D7HF94-F1
#
_entry.id   AF-A0A9D7HF94-F1
#
_cell.length_a   1.000
_cell.length_b   1.000
_cell.length_c   1.000
_cell.angle_alpha   90.00
_cell.angle_beta   90.00
_cell.angle_gamma   90.00
#
_symmetry.space_group_name_H-M   'P 1'
#
loop_
_entity.id
_entity.type
_entity.pdbx_description
1 polymer ?
#
loop_
_entity_poly.entity_id
_entity_poly.type
_entity_poly.pdbx_seq_one_letter_code
_entity_poly.pdbx_strand_id
1 'polypeptide(L)'
;MINYENSLHVDRRSNISQKELLNDYVHKNKPVIITDVAKTWPAVGKWTPDFFKANYPNVKKEVNKRVISLSEQIDLVKASTPQNPAPYPYNLEIPDFSRTS
;
A
#
# COMPACT_ATOMS: atom_id res chain seq x y z
N MET A 1 25.14 -13.89 13.99
CA MET A 1 24.08 -13.28 14.81
C MET A 1 23.79 -11.91 14.23
N ILE A 2 22.61 -11.70 13.65
CA ILE A 2 22.20 -10.40 13.10
C ILE A 2 21.63 -9.59 14.26
N ASN A 3 22.23 -8.44 14.56
CA ASN A 3 21.77 -7.51 15.61
C ASN A 3 20.53 -6.76 15.10
N TYR A 4 19.35 -7.10 15.62
CA TYR A 4 18.06 -6.50 15.26
C TYR A 4 17.79 -5.13 15.93
N GLU A 5 18.61 -4.73 16.90
CA GLU A 5 18.36 -3.57 17.77
C GLU A 5 18.50 -2.19 17.06
N ASN A 6 19.11 -2.12 15.88
CA ASN A 6 19.29 -0.85 15.13
C ASN A 6 18.38 -0.69 13.90
N SER A 7 17.41 -1.59 13.68
CA SER A 7 16.70 -1.68 12.38
C SER A 7 15.35 -0.96 12.28
N LEU A 8 14.92 -0.22 13.30
CA LEU A 8 13.56 0.35 13.33
C LEU A 8 13.47 1.80 12.84
N HIS A 9 14.60 2.49 12.66
CA HIS A 9 14.59 3.87 12.21
C HIS A 9 14.79 3.97 10.69
N VAL A 10 13.68 4.12 9.96
CA VAL A 10 13.72 4.45 8.52
C VAL A 10 13.85 5.96 8.34
N ASP A 11 14.87 6.37 7.59
CA ASP A 11 15.14 7.77 7.29
C ASP A 11 13.95 8.44 6.57
N ARG A 12 13.67 9.69 6.92
CA ARG A 12 12.53 10.48 6.44
C ARG A 12 13.03 11.74 5.77
N ARG A 13 12.73 11.91 4.49
CA ARG A 13 13.21 13.03 3.68
C ARG A 13 12.03 13.82 3.11
N SER A 14 12.23 15.12 2.98
CA SER A 14 11.39 16.06 2.25
C SER A 14 12.31 16.82 1.29
N ASN A 15 11.77 17.24 0.14
CA ASN A 15 12.49 17.98 -0.89
C ASN A 15 13.76 17.26 -1.37
N ILE A 16 13.73 15.93 -1.41
CA ILE A 16 14.85 15.13 -1.90
C ILE A 16 14.92 15.24 -3.43
N SER A 17 16.11 15.55 -3.95
CA SER A 17 16.32 15.53 -5.40
C SER A 17 16.40 14.08 -5.91
N GLN A 18 16.13 13.88 -7.20
CA GLN A 18 16.30 12.57 -7.83
C GLN A 18 17.73 12.03 -7.69
N LYS A 19 18.74 12.90 -7.80
CA LYS A 19 20.16 12.53 -7.66
C LYS A 19 20.48 12.02 -6.26
N GLU A 20 20.00 12.72 -5.23
CA GLU A 20 20.16 12.28 -3.83
C GLU A 20 19.41 10.98 -3.58
N LEU A 21 18.17 10.85 -4.06
CA LEU A 21 17.39 9.62 -3.92
C LEU A 21 18.12 8.41 -4.52
N LEU A 22 18.66 8.56 -5.74
CA LEU A 22 19.37 7.48 -6.43
C LEU A 22 20.68 7.11 -5.71
N ASN A 23 21.53 8.10 -5.41
CA ASN A 23 22.87 7.86 -4.88
C ASN A 23 22.85 7.41 -3.42
N ASP A 24 21.94 7.95 -2.60
CA ASP A 24 21.96 7.73 -1.16
C ASP A 24 21.02 6.63 -0.67
N TYR A 25 20.05 6.21 -1.50
CA TYR A 25 19.05 5.23 -1.13
C TYR A 25 18.93 4.09 -2.12
N VAL A 26 18.61 4.36 -3.39
CA VAL A 26 18.33 3.30 -4.39
C VAL A 26 19.56 2.44 -4.67
N HIS A 27 20.69 3.04 -5.08
CA HIS A 27 21.91 2.28 -5.39
C HIS A 27 22.51 1.56 -4.19
N LYS A 28 22.14 1.98 -2.97
CA LYS A 28 22.60 1.41 -1.71
C LYS A 28 21.61 0.40 -1.11
N ASN A 29 20.50 0.11 -1.80
CA ASN A 29 19.40 -0.73 -1.28
C ASN A 29 18.92 -0.29 0.13
N LYS A 30 18.91 1.01 0.40
CA LYS A 30 18.56 1.58 1.71
C LYS A 30 17.13 2.12 1.67
N PRO A 31 16.22 1.69 2.58
CA PRO A 31 14.86 2.19 2.62
C PRO A 31 14.81 3.66 3.05
N VAL A 32 13.83 4.39 2.51
CA VAL A 32 13.56 5.81 2.83
C VAL A 32 12.08 6.12 2.70
N ILE A 33 11.58 6.99 3.57
CA ILE A 33 10.23 7.56 3.48
C ILE A 33 10.34 8.96 2.87
N ILE A 34 9.67 9.17 1.73
CA ILE A 34 9.53 10.49 1.11
C ILE A 34 8.23 11.11 1.59
N THR A 35 8.31 12.21 2.33
CA THR A 35 7.22 12.69 3.20
C THR A 35 6.27 13.68 2.54
N ASP A 36 6.62 14.25 1.39
CA ASP A 36 5.94 15.38 0.78
C ASP A 36 5.35 15.13 -0.61
N VAL A 37 5.83 14.12 -1.34
CA VAL A 37 5.39 13.82 -2.72
C VAL A 37 3.90 13.51 -2.82
N ALA A 38 3.34 12.73 -1.88
CA ALA A 38 1.95 12.31 -1.95
C ALA A 38 0.95 13.39 -1.50
N LYS A 39 1.41 14.47 -0.85
CA LYS A 39 0.53 15.48 -0.22
C LYS A 39 -0.42 16.16 -1.21
N THR A 40 -0.02 16.27 -2.47
CA THR A 40 -0.77 16.95 -3.53
C THR A 40 -1.54 15.99 -4.43
N TRP A 41 -1.53 14.69 -4.15
CA TRP A 41 -2.25 13.73 -4.98
C TRP A 41 -3.75 13.95 -4.87
N PRO A 42 -4.51 13.92 -5.98
CA PRO A 42 -5.97 14.04 -5.96
C PRO A 42 -6.69 12.99 -5.10
N ALA A 43 -6.01 11.90 -4.76
CA ALA A 43 -6.50 10.86 -3.87
C ALA A 43 -6.58 11.35 -2.41
N VAL A 44 -5.66 12.20 -1.97
CA VAL A 44 -5.61 12.72 -0.59
C VAL A 44 -6.88 13.52 -0.33
N GLY A 45 -7.62 13.14 0.71
CA GLY A 45 -8.90 13.75 1.09
C GLY A 45 -10.11 13.34 0.25
N LYS A 46 -9.91 12.85 -0.99
CA LYS A 46 -11.00 12.40 -1.87
C LYS A 46 -11.39 10.94 -1.66
N TRP A 47 -10.40 10.07 -1.50
CA TRP A 47 -10.63 8.62 -1.44
C TRP A 47 -11.14 8.21 -0.07
N THR A 48 -12.45 8.01 0.02
CA THR A 48 -13.15 7.48 1.19
C THR A 48 -13.95 6.23 0.81
N PRO A 49 -14.31 5.36 1.77
CA PRO A 49 -15.23 4.26 1.50
C PRO A 49 -16.52 4.70 0.79
N ASP A 50 -17.10 5.82 1.20
CA ASP A 50 -18.36 6.32 0.60
C ASP A 50 -18.14 6.84 -0.82
N PHE A 51 -17.01 7.51 -1.09
CA PHE A 51 -16.64 7.90 -2.45
C PHE A 51 -16.58 6.69 -3.39
N PHE A 52 -15.96 5.59 -2.95
CA PHE A 52 -15.87 4.39 -3.76
C PHE A 52 -17.20 3.66 -3.94
N LYS A 53 -18.03 3.55 -2.88
CA LYS A 53 -19.38 2.99 -3.01
C LYS A 53 -20.26 3.78 -3.96
N ALA A 54 -20.17 5.10 -3.96
CA ALA A 54 -21.00 5.95 -4.82
C ALA A 54 -20.58 5.89 -6.30
N ASN A 55 -19.27 5.86 -6.58
CA ASN A 55 -18.76 5.99 -7.94
C ASN A 55 -18.43 4.65 -8.62
N TYR A 56 -18.13 3.61 -7.84
CA TYR A 56 -17.61 2.33 -8.35
C TYR A 56 -18.23 1.08 -7.68
N PRO A 57 -19.56 1.04 -7.37
CA PRO A 57 -20.13 -0.03 -6.55
C PRO A 57 -20.00 -1.42 -7.18
N ASN A 58 -20.02 -1.49 -8.51
CA ASN A 58 -20.10 -2.73 -9.28
C ASN A 58 -18.75 -3.28 -9.73
N VAL A 59 -17.63 -2.65 -9.36
CA VAL A 59 -16.30 -3.18 -9.65
C VAL A 59 -16.14 -4.50 -8.92
N LYS A 60 -15.89 -5.61 -9.64
CA LYS A 60 -15.79 -6.95 -9.05
C LYS A 60 -14.35 -7.44 -9.04
N LYS A 61 -13.98 -8.14 -7.96
CA LYS A 61 -12.70 -8.84 -7.84
C LYS A 61 -12.93 -10.22 -7.23
N GLU A 62 -12.08 -11.17 -7.62
CA GLU A 62 -12.01 -12.46 -6.94
C GLU A 62 -11.08 -12.33 -5.74
N VAL A 63 -11.60 -12.65 -4.55
CA VAL A 63 -10.86 -12.69 -3.29
C VAL A 63 -11.18 -14.01 -2.62
N ASN A 64 -10.17 -14.83 -2.30
CA ASN A 64 -10.35 -16.15 -1.69
C ASN A 64 -11.35 -17.05 -2.43
N LYS A 65 -11.28 -17.12 -3.77
CA LYS A 65 -12.18 -17.90 -4.63
C LYS A 65 -13.65 -17.43 -4.62
N ARG A 66 -13.91 -16.22 -4.13
CA ARG A 66 -15.22 -15.57 -4.14
C ARG A 66 -15.15 -14.30 -4.96
N VAL A 67 -16.07 -14.13 -5.90
CA VAL A 67 -16.25 -12.85 -6.61
C VAL A 67 -17.04 -11.91 -5.71
N ILE A 68 -16.43 -10.79 -5.33
CA ILE A 68 -17.02 -9.76 -4.48
C ILE A 68 -17.05 -8.41 -5.22
N SER A 69 -18.13 -7.65 -5.03
CA SER A 69 -18.20 -6.26 -5.52
C SER A 69 -17.49 -5.30 -4.57
N LEU A 70 -17.00 -4.17 -5.07
CA LEU A 70 -16.34 -3.16 -4.25
C LEU A 70 -17.31 -2.59 -3.19
N SER A 71 -18.60 -2.45 -3.53
CA SER A 71 -19.61 -2.05 -2.55
C SER A 71 -19.70 -3.05 -1.39
N GLU A 72 -19.82 -4.33 -1.70
CA GLU A 72 -19.90 -5.41 -0.70
C GLU A 72 -18.61 -5.50 0.12
N GLN A 73 -17.46 -5.38 -0.52
CA GLN A 73 -16.16 -5.37 0.15
C GLN A 73 -16.03 -4.21 1.15
N ILE A 74 -16.48 -3.02 0.78
CA ILE A 74 -16.49 -1.87 1.69
C ILE A 74 -17.40 -2.14 2.88
N ASP A 75 -18.56 -2.77 2.67
CA ASP A 75 -19.47 -3.14 3.75
C ASP A 75 -18.82 -4.14 4.72
N LEU A 76 -18.10 -5.13 4.19
CA LEU A 76 -17.32 -6.06 5.02
C LEU A 76 -16.23 -5.35 5.83
N VAL A 77 -15.46 -4.45 5.20
CA VAL A 77 -14.40 -3.69 5.87
C VAL A 77 -14.97 -2.83 6.99
N LYS A 78 -16.08 -2.14 6.76
CA LYS A 78 -16.73 -1.30 7.78
C LYS A 78 -17.28 -2.11 8.96
N ALA A 79 -17.71 -3.35 8.73
CA ALA A 79 -18.21 -4.25 9.77
C ALA A 79 -17.10 -5.06 10.47
N SER A 80 -15.84 -4.91 10.03
CA SER A 80 -14.73 -5.75 10.52
C SER A 80 -14.31 -5.42 11.95
N THR A 81 -13.86 -6.46 12.65
CA THR A 81 -13.26 -6.37 13.99
C THR A 81 -12.00 -7.22 14.04
N PRO A 82 -11.13 -7.07 15.05
CA PRO A 82 -9.98 -7.95 15.21
C PRO A 82 -10.36 -9.45 15.32
N GLN A 83 -11.54 -9.75 15.87
CA GLN A 83 -12.06 -11.12 16.01
C GLN A 83 -12.81 -11.62 14.77
N ASN A 84 -13.25 -10.71 13.89
CA ASN A 84 -13.92 -11.02 12.61
C ASN A 84 -13.38 -10.09 11.51
N PRO A 85 -12.16 -10.37 11.00
CA PRO A 85 -11.52 -9.48 10.05
C PRO A 85 -12.20 -9.54 8.68
N ALA A 86 -12.31 -8.39 8.01
CA ALA A 86 -12.73 -8.38 6.62
C ALA A 86 -11.66 -9.05 5.74
N PRO A 87 -12.06 -9.68 4.62
CA PRO A 87 -11.13 -10.11 3.59
C PRO A 87 -10.30 -8.92 3.10
N TYR A 88 -8.97 -9.03 3.20
CA TYR A 88 -8.07 -7.99 2.71
C TYR A 88 -8.24 -7.86 1.17
N PRO A 89 -8.40 -6.64 0.63
CA PRO A 89 -8.73 -6.41 -0.79
C PRO A 89 -7.68 -6.80 -1.84
N TYR A 90 -6.68 -7.60 -1.49
CA TYR A 90 -5.48 -7.77 -2.27
C TYR A 90 -5.41 -9.14 -2.97
N ASN A 91 -5.35 -9.07 -4.30
CA ASN A 91 -4.57 -9.98 -5.14
C ASN A 91 -3.60 -9.10 -5.93
N LEU A 92 -2.37 -8.97 -5.46
CA LEU A 92 -1.29 -8.37 -6.22
C LEU A 92 -0.12 -9.33 -5.98
N GLU A 93 -0.17 -10.43 -6.73
CA GLU A 93 0.92 -11.39 -6.85
C GLU A 93 2.14 -10.59 -7.29
N ILE A 94 3.10 -10.38 -6.38
CA ILE A 94 4.41 -9.86 -6.76
C ILE A 94 5.13 -11.08 -7.37
N PRO A 95 5.45 -11.07 -8.68
CA PRO A 95 6.24 -12.14 -9.26
C PRO A 95 7.54 -12.27 -8.46
N ASP A 96 7.90 -13.50 -8.11
CA ASP A 96 9.20 -13.78 -7.53
C ASP A 96 10.29 -13.43 -8.55
N PHE A 97 11.05 -12.36 -8.30
CA PHE A 97 12.17 -11.93 -9.14
C PHE A 97 13.46 -12.72 -8.84
N SER A 98 13.39 -13.87 -8.15
CA SER A 98 14.54 -14.74 -7.87
C SER A 98 15.15 -15.45 -9.10
N ARG A 99 14.76 -15.11 -10.33
CA ARG A 99 15.44 -15.58 -11.56
C ARG A 99 15.63 -14.49 -12.60
N THR A 100 16.69 -13.71 -12.43
CA THR A 100 17.55 -13.34 -13.56
C THR A 100 18.97 -13.72 -13.17
N SER A 101 19.39 -14.89 -13.67
CA SER A 101 20.79 -15.27 -13.87
C SER A 101 21.00 -15.38 -15.36
#